data_AF-A0A927TNS8-F1
#
_entry.id   AF-A0A927TNS8-F1
#
_cell.length_a   1.000
_cell.length_b   1.000
_cell.length_c   1.000
_cell.angle_alpha   90.00
_cell.angle_beta   90.00
_cell.angle_gamma   90.00
#
_symmetry.space_group_name_H-M   'P 1'
#
loop_
_entity.id
_entity.type
_entity.pdbx_description
1 polymer ?
#
loop_
_entity_poly.entity_id
_entity_poly.type
_entity_poly.pdbx_seq_one_letter_code
_entity_poly.pdbx_strand_id
1 'polypeptide(L)'
;MGNFNFATDCKVTYGEKITHIDFDINLKNTSAQQLASQGYQINGGSAAKDVPCKTATYTFTKLPATLEELKTIPRDTMFAPFALGICAMASYEELQGQHMYDHPVYDLFDYINGPNFKISQVEKSGIWYSMKATLEKGKYCYFDGAAPTNQYTPNQPFTFTLEEGPYYIPAKEHDIVYGTTPDRYMVLISFAGDDSKRYMDVYRSSDGNWYCWNDSWKHLIAGIKEPAIKW
;
A
#
# COMPACT_ATOMS: atom_id res chain seq x y z
N MET A 1 24.59 -13.45 -9.83
CA MET A 1 23.45 -12.62 -10.26
C MET A 1 23.80 -11.19 -9.87
N GLY A 2 23.66 -10.19 -10.75
CA GLY A 2 24.04 -8.80 -10.43
C GLY A 2 23.22 -8.24 -9.27
N ASN A 3 23.66 -7.15 -8.63
CA ASN A 3 22.89 -6.46 -7.58
C ASN A 3 21.73 -5.68 -8.22
N PHE A 4 20.57 -5.60 -7.57
CA PHE A 4 19.43 -4.80 -8.01
C PHE A 4 19.77 -3.31 -7.97
N ASN A 5 19.35 -2.57 -8.99
CA ASN A 5 19.47 -1.12 -9.06
C ASN A 5 18.13 -0.52 -9.51
N PHE A 6 17.45 0.19 -8.62
CA PHE A 6 16.12 0.76 -8.90
C PHE A 6 16.09 1.61 -10.18
N ALA A 7 17.15 2.38 -10.48
CA ALA A 7 17.17 3.27 -11.64
C ALA A 7 17.24 2.54 -12.99
N THR A 8 17.73 1.30 -13.02
CA THR A 8 17.89 0.51 -14.25
C THR A 8 16.96 -0.70 -14.30
N ASP A 9 16.61 -1.25 -13.15
CA ASP A 9 15.80 -2.46 -13.01
C ASP A 9 14.32 -2.15 -12.78
N CYS A 10 13.97 -0.89 -12.49
CA CYS A 10 12.59 -0.43 -12.35
C CYS A 10 12.33 0.81 -13.20
N LYS A 11 11.20 0.80 -13.90
CA LYS A 11 10.61 1.99 -14.51
C LYS A 11 9.29 2.31 -13.82
N VAL A 12 9.14 3.54 -13.34
CA VAL A 12 7.86 4.05 -12.82
C VAL A 12 7.20 4.93 -13.86
N THR A 13 5.96 4.61 -14.23
CA THR A 13 5.13 5.43 -15.13
C THR A 13 4.00 6.05 -14.31
N TYR A 14 3.99 7.37 -14.24
CA TYR A 14 2.93 8.12 -13.57
C TYR A 14 1.77 8.42 -14.52
N GLY A 15 0.57 8.41 -13.98
CA GLY A 15 -0.64 8.73 -14.71
C GLY A 15 -1.72 9.31 -13.80
N GLU A 16 -2.93 9.36 -14.33
CA GLU A 16 -4.12 9.82 -13.63
C GLU A 16 -5.32 8.97 -14.05
N LYS A 17 -6.23 8.74 -13.11
CA LYS A 17 -7.49 8.04 -13.31
C LYS A 17 -8.59 8.85 -12.64
N ILE A 18 -9.70 9.03 -13.34
CA ILE A 18 -10.90 9.64 -12.75
C ILE A 18 -11.61 8.59 -11.89
N THR A 19 -11.76 8.88 -10.60
CA THR A 19 -12.55 8.08 -9.67
C THR A 19 -13.88 8.77 -9.43
N HIS A 20 -14.97 8.09 -9.76
CA HIS A 20 -16.31 8.54 -9.42
C HIS A 20 -16.59 8.23 -7.94
N ILE A 21 -17.00 9.24 -7.18
CA ILE A 21 -17.49 9.12 -5.82
C ILE A 21 -18.99 9.41 -5.84
N ASP A 22 -19.78 8.56 -5.21
CA ASP A 22 -21.20 8.79 -4.96
C ASP A 22 -21.60 8.29 -3.57
N PHE A 23 -22.47 9.04 -2.88
CA PHE A 23 -23.00 8.65 -1.58
C PHE A 23 -24.30 9.40 -1.24
N ASP A 24 -25.09 8.81 -0.35
CA ASP A 24 -26.25 9.47 0.24
C ASP A 24 -25.84 10.47 1.32
N ILE A 25 -26.41 11.69 1.24
CA ILE A 25 -26.03 12.78 2.14
C ILE A 25 -26.55 12.48 3.54
N ASN A 26 -25.62 12.30 4.48
CA ASN A 26 -25.96 12.24 5.88
C ASN A 26 -26.20 13.66 6.43
N LEU A 27 -27.45 14.09 6.39
CA LEU A 27 -27.90 15.43 6.82
C LEU A 27 -27.63 15.74 8.31
N LYS A 28 -27.29 14.75 9.13
CA LYS A 28 -26.89 14.97 10.53
C LYS A 28 -25.49 15.57 10.65
N ASN A 29 -24.62 15.28 9.68
CA ASN A 29 -23.19 15.60 9.74
C ASN A 29 -22.77 16.64 8.69
N THR A 30 -23.52 16.78 7.59
CA THR A 30 -23.22 17.75 6.53
C THR A 30 -24.49 18.19 5.79
N SER A 31 -24.45 19.33 5.11
CA SER A 31 -25.55 19.80 4.27
C SER A 31 -25.23 19.71 2.77
N ALA A 32 -26.27 19.61 1.94
CA ALA A 32 -26.14 19.66 0.48
C ALA A 32 -25.38 20.90 0.00
N GLN A 33 -25.59 22.05 0.65
CA GLN A 33 -24.91 23.30 0.32
C GLN A 33 -23.41 23.25 0.63
N GLN A 34 -23.01 22.63 1.75
CA GLN A 34 -21.59 22.44 2.10
C GLN A 34 -20.88 21.49 1.12
N LEU A 35 -21.57 20.45 0.66
CA LEU A 35 -21.03 19.53 -0.33
C LEU A 35 -20.93 20.19 -1.72
N ALA A 36 -21.94 20.96 -2.12
CA ALA A 36 -21.89 21.73 -3.35
C ALA A 36 -20.73 22.73 -3.38
N SER A 37 -20.44 23.41 -2.26
CA SER A 37 -19.28 24.32 -2.17
C SER A 37 -17.93 23.60 -2.26
N GLN A 38 -17.90 22.29 -2.00
CA GLN A 38 -16.72 21.43 -2.18
C GLN A 38 -16.62 20.81 -3.59
N GLY A 39 -17.55 21.19 -4.48
CA GLY A 39 -17.58 20.74 -5.88
C GLY A 39 -18.28 19.40 -6.10
N TYR A 40 -19.10 18.94 -5.14
CA TYR A 40 -19.98 17.79 -5.37
C TYR A 40 -21.23 18.22 -6.15
N GLN A 41 -21.64 17.39 -7.10
CA GLN A 41 -22.94 17.45 -7.76
C GLN A 41 -24.00 16.87 -6.81
N ILE A 42 -25.10 17.59 -6.60
CA ILE A 42 -26.17 17.18 -5.68
C ILE A 42 -27.39 16.74 -6.47
N ASN A 43 -27.84 15.50 -6.23
CA ASN A 43 -29.02 14.92 -6.87
C ASN A 43 -29.91 14.28 -5.81
N GLY A 44 -31.02 14.94 -5.46
CA GLY A 44 -32.12 14.30 -4.71
C GLY A 44 -31.73 13.64 -3.39
N GLY A 45 -30.90 14.27 -2.57
CA GLY A 45 -30.44 13.72 -1.28
C GLY A 45 -29.12 12.93 -1.35
N SER A 46 -28.56 12.75 -2.54
CA SER A 46 -27.24 12.14 -2.76
C SER A 46 -26.26 13.17 -3.34
N ALA A 47 -24.96 12.90 -3.18
CA ALA A 47 -23.87 13.72 -3.68
C ALA A 47 -22.88 12.88 -4.48
N ALA A 48 -22.37 13.43 -5.59
CA ALA A 48 -21.39 12.76 -6.43
C ALA A 48 -20.28 13.69 -6.90
N LYS A 49 -19.08 13.17 -7.14
CA LYS A 49 -17.94 13.94 -7.66
C LYS A 49 -16.96 13.04 -8.39
N ASP A 50 -16.51 13.50 -9.53
CA ASP A 50 -15.37 12.91 -10.22
C ASP A 50 -14.08 13.52 -9.68
N VAL A 51 -13.20 12.68 -9.15
CA VAL A 51 -11.92 13.10 -8.59
C VAL A 51 -10.78 12.52 -9.42
N PRO A 52 -9.91 13.37 -10.00
CA PRO A 52 -8.67 12.90 -10.61
C PRO A 52 -7.75 12.36 -9.52
N CYS A 53 -7.42 11.07 -9.62
CA CYS A 53 -6.55 10.35 -8.71
C CYS A 53 -5.28 9.98 -9.45
N LYS A 54 -4.12 10.34 -8.90
CA LYS A 54 -2.82 9.97 -9.50
C LYS A 54 -2.63 8.46 -9.49
N THR A 55 -1.85 7.96 -10.43
CA THR A 55 -1.43 6.56 -10.47
C THR A 55 0.07 6.44 -10.65
N ALA A 56 0.63 5.32 -10.19
CA ALA A 56 2.02 4.95 -10.43
C ALA A 56 2.10 3.46 -10.77
N THR A 57 2.48 3.16 -12.01
CA THR A 57 2.76 1.80 -12.47
C THR A 57 4.25 1.51 -12.35
N TYR A 58 4.60 0.54 -11.53
CA TYR A 58 5.98 0.07 -11.38
C TYR A 58 6.19 -1.12 -12.31
N THR A 59 7.25 -1.08 -13.11
CA THR A 59 7.65 -2.15 -14.03
C THR A 59 9.07 -2.58 -13.73
N PHE A 60 9.23 -3.78 -13.18
CA PHE A 60 10.51 -4.34 -12.78
C PHE A 60 10.98 -5.40 -13.79
N THR A 61 12.18 -5.20 -14.33
CA THR A 61 12.89 -6.27 -15.06
C THR A 61 13.53 -7.27 -14.10
N LYS A 62 13.74 -6.84 -12.86
CA LYS A 62 14.28 -7.64 -11.76
C LYS A 62 13.78 -7.08 -10.43
N LEU A 63 13.40 -7.96 -9.51
CA LEU A 63 13.00 -7.58 -8.15
C LEU A 63 14.22 -7.46 -7.23
N PRO A 64 14.17 -6.58 -6.21
CA PRO A 64 15.16 -6.60 -5.13
C PRO A 64 15.08 -7.94 -4.39
N ALA A 65 16.19 -8.42 -3.82
CA ALA A 65 16.25 -9.68 -3.07
C ALA A 65 16.82 -9.50 -1.65
N THR A 66 17.39 -8.33 -1.34
CA THR A 66 17.99 -8.05 -0.04
C THR A 66 17.40 -6.78 0.59
N LEU A 67 17.55 -6.65 1.90
CA LEU A 67 17.12 -5.44 2.64
C LEU A 67 17.79 -4.17 2.10
N GLU A 68 19.07 -4.25 1.73
CA GLU A 68 19.81 -3.10 1.20
C GLU A 68 19.33 -2.72 -0.20
N GLU A 69 19.03 -3.70 -1.06
CA GLU A 69 18.41 -3.43 -2.36
C GLU A 69 17.00 -2.84 -2.22
N LEU A 70 16.19 -3.32 -1.27
CA LEU A 70 14.87 -2.76 -0.98
C LEU A 70 14.97 -1.29 -0.55
N LYS A 71 15.94 -0.93 0.29
CA LYS A 71 16.19 0.46 0.71
C LYS A 71 16.68 1.38 -0.40
N THR A 72 17.01 0.87 -1.59
CA THR A 72 17.33 1.71 -2.77
C THR A 72 16.09 2.28 -3.46
N ILE A 73 14.89 1.77 -3.17
CA ILE A 73 13.63 2.30 -3.70
C ILE A 73 13.41 3.71 -3.11
N PRO A 74 13.33 4.78 -3.94
CA PRO A 74 13.13 6.14 -3.46
C PRO A 74 11.81 6.29 -2.70
N ARG A 75 11.84 7.06 -1.59
CA ARG A 75 10.66 7.41 -0.79
C ARG A 75 10.17 8.83 -1.05
N ASP A 76 10.45 9.37 -2.23
CA ASP A 76 10.13 10.75 -2.63
C ASP A 76 8.67 10.95 -3.07
N THR A 77 7.91 9.87 -3.26
CA THR A 77 6.49 9.91 -3.63
C THR A 77 5.60 9.16 -2.64
N MET A 78 4.32 9.55 -2.60
CA MET A 78 3.31 8.92 -1.73
C MET A 78 3.11 7.43 -2.01
N PHE A 79 3.42 6.97 -3.22
CA PHE A 79 3.29 5.56 -3.62
C PHE A 79 4.40 4.68 -3.05
N ALA A 80 5.54 5.27 -2.68
CA ALA A 80 6.74 4.53 -2.33
C ALA A 80 6.58 3.59 -1.12
N PRO A 81 5.93 3.97 0.00
CA PRO A 81 5.75 3.04 1.13
C PRO A 81 5.01 1.76 0.76
N PHE A 82 3.97 1.87 -0.07
CA PHE A 82 3.19 0.71 -0.51
C PHE A 82 3.98 -0.12 -1.53
N ALA A 83 4.67 0.52 -2.48
CA ALA A 83 5.54 -0.19 -3.44
C ALA A 83 6.67 -0.95 -2.73
N LEU A 84 7.30 -0.34 -1.73
CA LEU A 84 8.29 -0.98 -0.85
C LEU A 84 7.71 -2.20 -0.15
N GLY A 85 6.49 -2.10 0.39
CA GLY A 85 5.80 -3.21 1.04
C GLY A 85 5.47 -4.36 0.07
N ILE A 86 5.05 -4.08 -1.15
CA ILE A 86 4.81 -5.12 -2.17
C ILE A 86 6.13 -5.83 -2.51
N CYS A 87 7.21 -5.08 -2.69
CA CYS A 87 8.53 -5.67 -2.92
C CYS A 87 9.01 -6.49 -1.70
N ALA A 88 8.76 -6.00 -0.48
CA ALA A 88 9.05 -6.71 0.77
C ALA A 88 8.46 -8.12 0.80
N MET A 89 7.20 -8.24 0.39
CA MET A 89 6.50 -9.52 0.33
C MET A 89 7.10 -10.42 -0.75
N ALA A 90 7.35 -9.86 -1.92
CA ALA A 90 7.90 -10.60 -3.06
C ALA A 90 9.28 -11.20 -2.78
N SER A 91 10.07 -10.52 -1.95
CA SER A 91 11.45 -10.87 -1.59
C SER A 91 11.55 -11.57 -0.23
N TYR A 92 10.43 -11.86 0.44
CA TYR A 92 10.44 -12.28 1.85
C TYR A 92 11.27 -13.54 2.09
N GLU A 93 11.12 -14.54 1.23
CA GLU A 93 11.79 -15.84 1.36
C GLU A 93 13.29 -15.74 1.05
N GLU A 94 13.69 -14.74 0.27
CA GLU A 94 15.08 -14.42 -0.04
C GLU A 94 15.77 -13.72 1.14
N LEU A 95 15.02 -13.11 2.05
CA LEU A 95 15.55 -12.52 3.27
C LEU A 95 15.86 -13.62 4.30
N GLN A 96 17.12 -13.72 4.74
CA GLN A 96 17.61 -14.79 5.61
C GLN A 96 17.17 -14.65 7.09
N GLY A 97 15.87 -14.85 7.38
CA GLY A 97 15.34 -14.94 8.74
C GLY A 97 14.67 -16.28 8.99
N GLN A 98 15.14 -17.03 9.99
CA GLN A 98 14.57 -18.35 10.32
C GLN A 98 13.65 -18.34 11.55
N HIS A 99 13.68 -17.26 12.34
CA HIS A 99 12.99 -17.19 13.62
C HIS A 99 11.99 -16.04 13.69
N MET A 100 10.87 -16.26 14.39
CA MET A 100 9.74 -15.33 14.44
C MET A 100 10.12 -13.95 14.98
N TYR A 101 11.12 -13.79 15.85
CA TYR A 101 11.41 -12.47 16.44
C TYR A 101 12.56 -11.72 15.77
N ASP A 102 13.29 -12.40 14.87
CA ASP A 102 14.56 -11.93 14.31
C ASP A 102 14.55 -11.92 12.77
N HIS A 103 13.37 -11.98 12.16
CA HIS A 103 13.25 -11.91 10.71
C HIS A 103 13.56 -10.50 10.20
N PRO A 104 14.45 -10.32 9.20
CA PRO A 104 14.86 -9.00 8.69
C PRO A 104 13.73 -8.18 8.03
N VAL A 105 12.58 -8.81 7.75
CA VAL A 105 11.36 -8.09 7.31
C VAL A 105 10.93 -7.02 8.32
N TYR A 106 11.27 -7.19 9.59
CA TYR A 106 10.93 -6.25 10.66
C TYR A 106 11.62 -4.90 10.47
N ASP A 107 12.89 -4.92 10.10
CA ASP A 107 13.64 -3.70 9.79
C ASP A 107 13.06 -2.98 8.58
N LEU A 108 12.41 -3.71 7.67
CA LEU A 108 11.75 -3.16 6.51
C LEU A 108 10.39 -2.53 6.85
N PHE A 109 9.59 -3.15 7.72
CA PHE A 109 8.37 -2.50 8.23
C PHE A 109 8.71 -1.25 9.04
N ASP A 110 9.76 -1.29 9.86
CA ASP A 110 10.31 -0.10 10.51
C ASP A 110 10.75 0.97 9.49
N TYR A 111 11.40 0.55 8.39
CA TYR A 111 11.82 1.46 7.33
C TYR A 111 10.63 2.09 6.58
N ILE A 112 9.56 1.32 6.35
CA ILE A 112 8.32 1.78 5.70
C ILE A 112 7.56 2.75 6.61
N ASN A 113 7.53 2.50 7.92
CA ASN A 113 6.82 3.31 8.90
C ASN A 113 7.57 4.61 9.30
N GLY A 114 8.88 4.62 9.07
CA GLY A 114 9.71 5.80 9.31
C GLY A 114 10.11 6.00 10.77
N PRO A 115 10.65 7.17 11.12
CA PRO A 115 11.30 7.38 12.42
C PRO A 115 10.33 7.40 13.61
N ASN A 116 9.05 7.68 13.35
CA ASN A 116 8.06 7.92 14.40
C ASN A 116 7.35 6.65 14.89
N PHE A 117 7.55 5.52 14.22
CA PHE A 117 6.86 4.28 14.55
C PHE A 117 7.80 3.09 14.42
N LYS A 118 7.78 2.24 15.45
CA LYS A 118 8.59 1.03 15.55
C LYS A 118 7.67 -0.13 15.82
N ILE A 119 7.86 -1.22 15.07
CA ILE A 119 7.01 -2.40 15.28
C ILE A 119 7.29 -3.01 16.66
N SER A 120 6.22 -3.20 17.41
CA SER A 120 6.24 -3.84 18.72
C SER A 120 6.41 -5.37 18.61
N GLN A 121 6.72 -6.03 19.73
CA GLN A 121 6.82 -7.51 19.75
C GLN A 121 5.49 -8.19 19.38
N VAL A 122 4.36 -7.60 19.76
CA VAL A 122 3.03 -8.11 19.37
C VAL A 122 2.84 -8.02 17.85
N GLU A 123 3.28 -6.93 17.24
CA GLU A 123 3.19 -6.74 15.80
C GLU A 123 4.13 -7.66 15.04
N LYS A 124 5.34 -7.94 15.55
CA LYS A 124 6.23 -8.94 14.94
C LYS A 124 5.56 -10.30 14.81
N SER A 125 4.90 -10.78 15.87
CA SER A 125 4.14 -12.03 15.83
C SER A 125 2.99 -11.96 14.80
N GLY A 126 2.26 -10.85 14.76
CA GLY A 126 1.18 -10.64 13.78
C GLY A 126 1.68 -10.64 12.33
N ILE A 127 2.80 -9.95 12.06
CA ILE A 127 3.49 -9.92 10.78
C ILE A 127 3.90 -11.33 10.39
N TRP A 128 4.59 -12.05 11.29
CA TRP A 128 5.08 -13.40 11.01
C TRP A 128 3.96 -14.33 10.54
N TYR A 129 2.86 -14.43 11.29
CA TYR A 129 1.77 -15.34 10.95
C TYR A 129 1.01 -14.88 9.70
N SER A 130 0.73 -13.58 9.56
CA SER A 130 -0.06 -13.07 8.43
C SER A 130 0.72 -13.09 7.12
N MET A 131 2.02 -12.76 7.17
CA MET A 131 2.93 -12.89 6.04
C MET A 131 3.04 -14.34 5.62
N LYS A 132 3.36 -15.27 6.54
CA LYS A 132 3.45 -16.69 6.18
C LYS A 132 2.16 -17.21 5.54
N ALA A 133 1.00 -16.92 6.13
CA ALA A 133 -0.29 -17.34 5.58
C ALA A 133 -0.57 -16.78 4.18
N THR A 134 -0.05 -15.58 3.86
CA THR A 134 -0.20 -14.96 2.53
C THR A 134 0.83 -15.50 1.54
N LEU A 135 2.08 -15.65 1.97
CA LEU A 135 3.19 -16.16 1.16
C LEU A 135 2.99 -17.63 0.77
N GLU A 136 2.43 -18.45 1.66
CA GLU A 136 2.03 -19.84 1.38
C GLU A 136 1.02 -19.94 0.21
N LYS A 137 0.25 -18.88 -0.04
CA LYS A 137 -0.70 -18.81 -1.16
C LYS A 137 -0.04 -18.29 -2.43
N GLY A 138 0.80 -17.26 -2.30
CA GLY A 138 1.56 -16.72 -3.43
C GLY A 138 2.19 -15.38 -3.13
N LYS A 139 3.53 -15.35 -3.02
CA LYS A 139 4.30 -14.14 -2.72
C LYS A 139 4.21 -13.03 -3.77
N TYR A 140 3.83 -13.37 -5.00
CA TYR A 140 3.66 -12.42 -6.10
C TYR A 140 2.21 -11.96 -6.30
N CYS A 141 1.31 -12.18 -5.33
CA CYS A 141 -0.12 -11.94 -5.49
C CYS A 141 -0.51 -10.51 -5.94
N TYR A 142 0.28 -9.49 -5.62
CA TYR A 142 0.04 -8.10 -6.00
C TYR A 142 0.51 -7.73 -7.42
N PHE A 143 1.23 -8.61 -8.10
CA PHE A 143 1.74 -8.34 -9.45
C PHE A 143 0.72 -8.70 -10.52
N ASP A 144 0.69 -7.93 -11.60
CA ASP A 144 -0.19 -8.12 -12.73
C ASP A 144 0.01 -9.51 -13.34
N GLY A 145 -1.11 -10.18 -13.66
CA GLY A 145 -1.13 -11.56 -14.11
C GLY A 145 -1.19 -12.60 -12.98
N ALA A 146 -0.80 -12.27 -11.75
CA ALA A 146 -0.94 -13.18 -10.62
C ALA A 146 -2.41 -13.30 -10.20
N ALA A 147 -2.95 -14.52 -10.19
CA ALA A 147 -4.33 -14.78 -9.82
C ALA A 147 -4.48 -16.13 -9.09
N PRO A 148 -5.55 -16.32 -8.30
CA PRO A 148 -5.85 -17.62 -7.69
C PRO A 148 -5.85 -18.79 -8.69
N THR A 149 -6.34 -18.54 -9.91
CA THR A 149 -6.46 -19.54 -10.99
C THR A 149 -5.12 -20.01 -11.57
N ASN A 150 -4.04 -19.25 -11.37
CA ASN A 150 -2.70 -19.61 -11.84
C ASN A 150 -1.67 -19.68 -10.71
N GLN A 151 -2.13 -19.94 -9.48
CA GLN A 151 -1.29 -20.03 -8.28
C GLN A 151 -0.47 -18.75 -8.06
N TYR A 152 -1.06 -17.59 -8.38
CA TYR A 152 -0.42 -16.28 -8.29
C TYR A 152 0.91 -16.19 -9.05
N THR A 153 0.99 -16.82 -10.21
CA THR A 153 2.12 -16.66 -11.13
C THR A 153 1.96 -15.35 -11.91
N PRO A 154 2.86 -14.35 -11.74
CA PRO A 154 2.73 -13.06 -12.40
C PRO A 154 3.25 -13.08 -13.84
N ASN A 155 2.88 -12.08 -14.61
CA ASN A 155 3.48 -11.81 -15.92
C ASN A 155 4.93 -11.30 -15.75
N GLN A 156 5.71 -11.42 -16.84
CA GLN A 156 7.03 -10.78 -16.97
C GLN A 156 6.97 -9.72 -18.09
N PRO A 157 7.52 -8.51 -17.87
CA PRO A 157 8.16 -8.02 -16.63
C PRO A 157 7.17 -7.89 -15.47
N PHE A 158 7.69 -8.00 -14.23
CA PHE A 158 6.87 -7.87 -13.02
C PHE A 158 6.28 -6.45 -12.95
N THR A 159 4.96 -6.34 -12.88
CA THR A 159 4.25 -5.06 -12.92
C THR A 159 3.19 -4.98 -11.83
N PHE A 160 2.93 -3.78 -11.30
CA PHE A 160 1.75 -3.48 -10.50
C PHE A 160 1.44 -1.98 -10.60
N THR A 161 0.18 -1.61 -10.35
CA THR A 161 -0.26 -0.22 -10.37
C THR A 161 -0.86 0.19 -9.03
N LEU A 162 -0.33 1.29 -8.49
CA LEU A 162 -0.87 1.96 -7.32
C LEU A 162 -1.72 3.17 -7.74
N GLU A 163 -2.78 3.42 -7.00
CA GLU A 163 -3.74 4.51 -7.23
C GLU A 163 -3.84 5.39 -5.98
N GLU A 164 -3.89 6.70 -6.14
CA GLU A 164 -4.29 7.62 -5.08
C GLU A 164 -5.77 7.38 -4.75
N GLY A 165 -6.10 7.34 -3.47
CA GLY A 165 -7.49 7.33 -3.02
C GLY A 165 -8.15 8.69 -3.25
N PRO A 166 -9.47 8.72 -3.47
CA PRO A 166 -10.17 9.96 -3.77
C PRO A 166 -10.33 10.89 -2.55
N TYR A 167 -9.89 10.43 -1.37
CA TYR A 167 -10.03 11.16 -0.11
C TYR A 167 -8.67 11.54 0.45
N TYR A 168 -8.54 12.82 0.78
CA TYR A 168 -7.46 13.37 1.59
C TYR A 168 -7.91 13.42 3.05
N ILE A 169 -7.02 13.02 3.96
CA ILE A 169 -7.30 13.00 5.40
C ILE A 169 -6.49 14.15 6.03
N PRO A 170 -7.15 15.27 6.39
CA PRO A 170 -6.46 16.43 6.93
C PRO A 170 -5.84 16.13 8.30
N ALA A 171 -4.76 16.84 8.59
CA ALA A 171 -4.18 16.95 9.91
C ALA A 171 -5.24 17.33 10.95
N LYS A 172 -5.19 16.68 12.11
CA LYS A 172 -6.10 16.94 13.24
C LYS A 172 -5.33 16.96 14.55
N GLU A 173 -5.63 17.93 15.40
CA GLU A 173 -5.26 17.89 16.81
C GLU A 173 -6.18 16.90 17.54
N HIS A 174 -5.59 16.03 18.35
CA HIS A 174 -6.32 15.10 19.20
C HIS A 174 -6.10 15.45 20.67
N ASP A 175 -7.18 15.50 21.43
CA ASP A 175 -7.15 15.98 22.82
C ASP A 175 -6.35 15.08 23.78
N ILE A 176 -6.13 13.78 23.47
CA ILE A 176 -5.62 12.85 24.50
C ILE A 176 -4.68 11.72 24.02
N VAL A 177 -4.65 11.29 22.74
CA VAL A 177 -3.99 10.01 22.38
C VAL A 177 -2.82 10.10 21.38
N TYR A 178 -2.85 11.01 20.40
CA TYR A 178 -1.85 11.04 19.32
C TYR A 178 -1.16 12.41 19.12
N GLY A 179 -1.52 13.42 19.91
CA GLY A 179 -1.14 14.81 19.62
C GLY A 179 -1.71 15.27 18.27
N THR A 180 -0.94 16.06 17.51
CA THR A 180 -1.30 16.48 16.16
C THR A 180 -0.97 15.37 15.15
N THR A 181 -1.97 14.91 14.41
CA THR A 181 -1.77 14.00 13.26
C THR A 181 -1.38 14.80 12.01
N PRO A 182 -0.52 14.26 11.14
CA PRO A 182 -0.17 14.91 9.88
C PRO A 182 -1.29 14.74 8.84
N ASP A 183 -1.15 15.49 7.77
CA ASP A 183 -1.87 15.24 6.52
C ASP A 183 -1.54 13.85 5.98
N ARG A 184 -2.59 13.12 5.57
CA ARG A 184 -2.45 11.77 5.03
C ARG A 184 -3.20 11.62 3.72
N TYR A 185 -2.67 10.72 2.91
CA TYR A 185 -3.22 10.28 1.64
C TYR A 185 -3.41 8.78 1.69
N MET A 186 -4.47 8.28 1.06
CA MET A 186 -4.69 6.85 0.92
C MET A 186 -4.07 6.41 -0.41
N VAL A 187 -3.27 5.36 -0.39
CA VAL A 187 -2.78 4.69 -1.61
C VAL A 187 -3.46 3.33 -1.72
N LEU A 188 -3.92 2.98 -2.91
CA LEU A 188 -4.74 1.81 -3.19
C LEU A 188 -4.05 0.88 -4.19
N ILE A 189 -4.32 -0.42 -4.07
CA ILE A 189 -3.99 -1.42 -5.09
C ILE A 189 -5.19 -2.33 -5.33
N SER A 190 -5.46 -2.59 -6.62
CA SER A 190 -6.40 -3.63 -7.07
C SER A 190 -5.58 -4.82 -7.56
N PHE A 191 -6.00 -6.03 -7.21
CA PHE A 191 -5.30 -7.27 -7.56
C PHE A 191 -6.28 -8.44 -7.52
N ALA A 192 -5.98 -9.54 -8.22
CA ALA A 192 -6.94 -10.65 -8.37
C ALA A 192 -7.16 -11.46 -7.07
N GLY A 193 -6.30 -11.28 -6.07
CA GLY A 193 -6.34 -12.01 -4.80
C GLY A 193 -7.39 -11.52 -3.80
N ASP A 194 -8.14 -10.45 -4.10
CA ASP A 194 -9.28 -9.99 -3.30
C ASP A 194 -10.34 -9.32 -4.20
N ASP A 195 -11.57 -9.17 -3.72
CA ASP A 195 -12.63 -8.40 -4.37
C ASP A 195 -12.60 -6.91 -3.97
N SER A 196 -11.91 -6.60 -2.86
CA SER A 196 -11.68 -5.25 -2.35
C SER A 196 -10.25 -4.78 -2.59
N LYS A 197 -10.09 -3.50 -2.90
CA LYS A 197 -8.76 -2.88 -2.96
C LYS A 197 -8.06 -2.97 -1.60
N ARG A 198 -6.75 -3.20 -1.58
CA ARG A 198 -5.94 -2.92 -0.39
C ARG A 198 -5.58 -1.45 -0.36
N TYR A 199 -5.40 -0.93 0.84
CA TYR A 199 -5.00 0.46 1.02
C TYR A 199 -3.86 0.59 2.03
N MET A 200 -3.12 1.68 1.91
CA MET A 200 -2.14 2.12 2.89
C MET A 200 -2.27 3.63 3.02
N ASP A 201 -2.55 4.11 4.23
CA ASP A 201 -2.45 5.54 4.49
C ASP A 201 -0.98 5.92 4.61
N VAL A 202 -0.60 7.02 3.98
CA VAL A 202 0.76 7.53 3.93
C VAL A 202 0.80 9.00 4.27
N TYR A 203 1.91 9.45 4.84
CA TYR A 203 2.15 10.87 5.15
C TYR A 203 3.52 11.29 4.66
N ARG A 204 3.66 12.58 4.37
CA ARG A 204 4.95 13.19 4.06
C ARG A 204 5.56 13.75 5.35
N SER A 205 6.76 13.31 5.66
CA SER A 205 7.52 13.78 6.83
C SER A 205 8.35 15.03 6.51
N SER A 206 8.86 15.69 7.54
CA SER A 206 9.68 16.90 7.43
C SER A 206 11.04 16.67 6.76
N ASP A 207 11.51 15.42 6.70
CA ASP A 207 12.72 15.03 5.96
C ASP A 207 12.50 14.93 4.44
N GLY A 208 11.27 15.18 3.97
CA GLY A 208 10.88 15.14 2.56
C GLY A 208 10.43 13.77 2.07
N ASN A 209 10.63 12.70 2.86
CA ASN A 209 10.23 11.34 2.50
C ASN A 209 8.77 11.05 2.86
N TRP A 210 8.22 10.04 2.20
CA TRP A 210 6.92 9.46 2.48
C TRP A 210 7.04 8.18 3.30
N TYR A 211 6.10 8.01 4.22
CA TYR A 211 6.06 6.89 5.15
C TYR A 211 4.64 6.34 5.30
N CYS A 212 4.53 5.07 5.66
CA CYS A 212 3.27 4.47 6.08
C CYS A 212 2.81 5.09 7.40
N TRP A 213 1.52 5.39 7.48
CA TRP A 213 0.89 5.88 8.70
C TRP A 213 0.45 4.72 9.61
N ASN A 214 0.96 4.70 10.83
CA ASN A 214 0.64 3.73 11.89
C ASN A 214 0.67 2.29 11.37
N ASP A 215 -0.43 1.56 11.55
CA ASP A 215 -0.58 0.16 11.26
C ASP A 215 -1.30 -0.12 9.94
N SER A 216 -1.38 0.88 9.06
CA SER A 216 -2.00 0.74 7.73
C SER A 216 -1.29 -0.32 6.86
N TRP A 217 -0.03 -0.62 7.14
CA TRP A 217 0.70 -1.74 6.52
C TRP A 217 0.04 -3.11 6.77
N LYS A 218 -0.84 -3.25 7.77
CA LYS A 218 -1.55 -4.51 8.03
C LYS A 218 -2.46 -4.90 6.87
N HIS A 219 -2.99 -3.95 6.10
CA HIS A 219 -3.82 -4.25 4.94
C HIS A 219 -3.05 -4.97 3.84
N LEU A 220 -1.77 -4.65 3.66
CA LEU A 220 -0.88 -5.30 2.69
C LEU A 220 -0.71 -6.80 3.01
N ILE A 221 -0.70 -7.18 4.28
CA ILE A 221 -0.44 -8.57 4.70
C ILE A 221 -1.71 -9.32 5.09
N ALA A 222 -2.88 -8.73 4.85
CA ALA A 222 -4.16 -9.36 5.09
C ALA A 222 -4.34 -10.55 4.14
N GLY A 223 -5.06 -11.58 4.62
CA GLY A 223 -5.27 -12.82 3.87
C GLY A 223 -5.84 -12.59 2.46
N ILE A 224 -5.39 -13.41 1.52
CA ILE A 224 -5.82 -13.39 0.12
C ILE A 224 -6.64 -14.64 -0.22
N LYS A 225 -7.36 -14.62 -1.35
CA LYS A 225 -8.09 -15.77 -1.91
C LYS A 225 -7.19 -17.00 -2.03
N GLU A 226 -7.74 -18.18 -1.77
CA GLU A 226 -7.01 -19.44 -1.91
C GLU A 226 -6.65 -19.72 -3.37
N PRO A 227 -5.45 -20.23 -3.68
CA PRO A 227 -5.13 -20.76 -5.00
C PRO A 227 -6.09 -21.88 -5.39
N ALA A 228 -6.48 -21.92 -6.67
CA ALA A 228 -7.47 -22.86 -7.19
C ALA A 228 -6.99 -24.33 -7.18
N ILE A 229 -5.68 -24.58 -7.04
CA ILE A 229 -5.10 -25.93 -6.99
C ILE A 229 -4.10 -25.97 -5.82
N LYS A 230 -4.38 -26.82 -4.83
CA LYS A 230 -3.40 -27.26 -3.82
C LYS A 230 -2.92 -28.65 -4.25
N TRP A 231 -1.62 -28.81 -4.44
CA TRP A 231 -0.99 -30.12 -4.66
C TRP A 231 -0.78 -30.81 -3.31
#